data_AF-A0A1J5PUW5-F1
#
_entry.id   AF-A0A1J5PUW5-F1
#
_cell.length_a   1.000
_cell.length_b   1.000
_cell.length_c   1.000
_cell.angle_alpha   90.00
_cell.angle_beta   90.00
_cell.angle_gamma   90.00
#
_symmetry.space_group_name_H-M   'P 1'
#
loop_
_entity.id
_entity.type
_entity.pdbx_description
1 polymer ?
#
loop_
_entity_poly.entity_id
_entity_poly.type
_entity_poly.pdbx_seq_one_letter_code
_entity_poly.pdbx_strand_id
1 'polypeptide(L)'
;MGQSKLYFGGTVLAGLLLGTSVQAAVTSDQLWTKWQSYASAHGATITAGSKQTVGDTTTLKDVTTTFALKNANADVSMKAAIAEIDLRDLGDGTVKITSTSTINIDESITSAKGETTDISLKATQDGGSIIASGSEDDITYTSAANEVAVALDGLTVKGEDIPVDGTVTLSGLNAKQEMKTAADQSVTMTQEGTVDSIALVAKGKDTGNKGASFEATGSFAKVAYSGSGTVPVTQATDDFAAMLVAGFTSNGKLTTGPSSFSANFKQDDKASAMTSSSDSTELTVSMDKSHLQYGVDSKGIALNIKDDKLPVPSIDLKLAESAFNLTMPIAKSDTPQDLALMTKLDGLSVNDEVWAMIDPTKALPRDPATLIVDLSGKGNWLFDLFPILKSRQTQAARTLSGGEQQMLAIARALMMKPKLLILDEPTLGLAPVILEQLSKAMETLRQTTDITVLLGEQNVTFALPHADRVYVIEHSRVVWESDPGRFAEEAGAGYL
;
A
#
# COMPACT_ATOMS: atom_id res chain seq x y z
N MET A 1 2.24 14.43 0.82
CA MET A 1 1.24 15.46 1.20
C MET A 1 0.18 15.77 0.13
N GLY A 2 0.44 15.58 -1.19
CA GLY A 2 -0.63 15.66 -2.22
C GLY A 2 -1.28 14.31 -2.62
N GLN A 3 -0.64 13.19 -2.28
CA GLN A 3 -1.08 11.84 -2.65
C GLN A 3 -2.13 11.26 -1.68
N SER A 4 -2.05 11.54 -0.37
CA SER A 4 -3.02 11.03 0.61
C SER A 4 -4.43 11.59 0.43
N LYS A 5 -4.57 12.82 -0.06
CA LYS A 5 -5.87 13.42 -0.42
C LYS A 5 -6.43 12.88 -1.75
N LEU A 6 -5.57 12.40 -2.64
CA LEU A 6 -5.98 11.77 -3.91
C LEU A 6 -6.56 10.37 -3.67
N TYR A 7 -5.95 9.60 -2.77
CA TYR A 7 -6.50 8.31 -2.34
C TYR A 7 -7.86 8.48 -1.66
N PHE A 8 -8.08 9.56 -0.92
CA PHE A 8 -9.38 9.91 -0.32
C PHE A 8 -10.46 10.26 -1.37
N GLY A 9 -10.10 10.87 -2.51
CA GLY A 9 -11.08 11.25 -3.54
C GLY A 9 -11.79 10.05 -4.18
N GLY A 10 -11.05 8.95 -4.43
CA GLY A 10 -11.62 7.71 -4.96
C GLY A 10 -12.38 6.88 -3.92
N THR A 11 -11.94 6.89 -2.65
CA THR A 11 -12.69 6.26 -1.55
C THR A 11 -13.90 7.06 -1.10
N VAL A 12 -14.01 8.35 -1.41
CA VAL A 12 -15.23 9.12 -1.09
C VAL A 12 -16.41 8.62 -1.91
N LEU A 13 -16.24 8.10 -3.13
CA LEU A 13 -17.37 7.61 -3.91
C LEU A 13 -17.78 6.15 -3.62
N ALA A 14 -16.82 5.28 -3.33
CA ALA A 14 -17.11 3.97 -2.73
C ALA A 14 -17.62 4.11 -1.27
N GLY A 15 -17.17 5.14 -0.57
CA GLY A 15 -17.62 5.58 0.75
C GLY A 15 -18.96 6.32 0.73
N LEU A 16 -19.40 6.87 -0.39
CA LEU A 16 -20.75 7.41 -0.55
C LEU A 16 -21.80 6.29 -0.62
N LEU A 17 -21.38 5.03 -0.80
CA LEU A 17 -22.19 3.81 -0.62
C LEU A 17 -21.91 3.07 0.71
N LEU A 18 -21.01 3.58 1.56
CA LEU A 18 -20.69 3.05 2.89
C LEU A 18 -20.86 4.16 3.93
N GLY A 19 -22.02 4.12 4.59
CA GLY A 19 -22.60 5.19 5.40
C GLY A 19 -21.62 5.98 6.29
N THR A 20 -21.85 7.29 6.33
CA THR A 20 -21.36 8.17 7.39
C THR A 20 -22.53 8.65 8.26
N SER A 21 -22.19 9.02 9.50
CA SER A 21 -23.03 9.31 10.68
C SER A 21 -24.29 10.19 10.43
N VAL A 22 -25.35 10.18 11.25
CA VAL A 22 -25.44 10.52 12.69
C VAL A 22 -26.83 10.13 13.30
N GLN A 23 -26.89 9.83 14.62
CA GLN A 23 -28.00 9.75 15.61
C GLN A 23 -28.96 8.54 15.72
N ALA A 24 -29.19 8.13 16.96
CA ALA A 24 -30.35 7.37 17.39
C ALA A 24 -31.65 8.09 16.97
N ALA A 25 -32.55 7.36 16.31
CA ALA A 25 -33.77 7.85 15.66
C ALA A 25 -33.50 8.94 14.60
N VAL A 26 -32.86 8.55 13.50
CA VAL A 26 -32.76 9.41 12.32
C VAL A 26 -34.10 9.41 11.61
N THR A 27 -34.82 10.52 11.63
CA THR A 27 -35.84 10.77 10.61
C THR A 27 -35.15 10.94 9.26
N SER A 28 -35.80 10.60 8.16
CA SER A 28 -35.29 10.89 6.81
C SER A 28 -34.71 12.31 6.63
N ASP A 29 -35.28 13.29 7.34
CA ASP A 29 -34.87 14.69 7.32
C ASP A 29 -33.54 14.93 8.00
N GLN A 30 -33.36 14.35 9.17
CA GLN A 30 -32.09 14.41 9.88
C GLN A 30 -30.99 13.70 9.08
N LEU A 31 -31.29 12.54 8.47
CA LEU A 31 -30.34 11.77 7.67
C LEU A 31 -29.78 12.62 6.53
N TRP A 32 -30.68 13.28 5.80
CA TRP A 32 -30.30 14.18 4.70
C TRP A 32 -29.42 15.35 5.17
N THR A 33 -29.78 16.04 6.25
CA THR A 33 -28.96 17.16 6.80
C THR A 33 -27.57 16.70 7.22
N LYS A 34 -27.43 15.46 7.70
CA LYS A 34 -26.15 14.90 8.11
C LYS A 34 -25.27 14.59 6.91
N TRP A 35 -25.83 14.03 5.84
CA TRP A 35 -25.11 13.85 4.58
C TRP A 35 -24.59 15.17 4.03
N GLN A 36 -25.39 16.24 4.09
CA GLN A 36 -24.97 17.59 3.70
C GLN A 36 -23.82 18.11 4.56
N SER A 37 -23.91 17.93 5.87
CA SER A 37 -22.89 18.36 6.83
C SER A 37 -21.58 17.57 6.65
N TYR A 38 -21.67 16.25 6.47
CA TYR A 38 -20.54 15.37 6.25
C TYR A 38 -19.83 15.69 4.93
N ALA A 39 -20.58 15.83 3.83
CA ALA A 39 -20.03 16.24 2.54
C ALA A 39 -19.29 17.58 2.67
N SER A 40 -19.91 18.57 3.30
CA SER A 40 -19.31 19.89 3.51
C SER A 40 -18.02 19.82 4.33
N ALA A 41 -17.98 19.01 5.39
CA ALA A 41 -16.79 18.82 6.22
C ALA A 41 -15.62 18.21 5.43
N HIS A 42 -15.90 17.47 4.35
CA HIS A 42 -14.89 16.83 3.50
C HIS A 42 -14.68 17.56 2.15
N GLY A 43 -15.17 18.80 2.04
CA GLY A 43 -14.96 19.64 0.84
C GLY A 43 -15.83 19.27 -0.36
N ALA A 44 -16.87 18.47 -0.15
CA ALA A 44 -17.89 18.16 -1.15
C ALA A 44 -19.19 18.93 -0.85
N THR A 45 -20.09 18.99 -1.83
CA THR A 45 -21.44 19.55 -1.68
C THR A 45 -22.44 18.55 -2.23
N ILE A 46 -23.50 18.25 -1.47
CA ILE A 46 -24.59 17.38 -1.91
C ILE A 46 -25.90 18.16 -1.89
N THR A 47 -26.66 18.05 -2.98
CA THR A 47 -27.92 18.76 -3.22
C THR A 47 -28.95 17.81 -3.80
N ALA A 48 -30.23 18.14 -3.64
CA ALA A 48 -31.34 17.45 -4.30
C ALA A 48 -32.18 18.49 -5.03
N GLY A 49 -32.61 18.20 -6.26
CA GLY A 49 -33.47 19.08 -7.04
C GLY A 49 -34.87 19.22 -6.43
N SER A 50 -35.36 18.15 -5.80
CA SER A 50 -36.56 18.20 -4.96
C SER A 50 -36.51 17.19 -3.83
N LYS A 51 -37.27 17.47 -2.77
CA LYS A 51 -37.47 16.60 -1.61
C LYS A 51 -38.96 16.54 -1.31
N GLN A 52 -39.52 15.34 -1.24
CA GLN A 52 -40.92 15.10 -0.93
C GLN A 52 -41.06 14.00 0.10
N THR A 53 -41.91 14.21 1.10
CA THR A 53 -42.20 13.21 2.13
C THR A 53 -43.66 12.80 2.03
N VAL A 54 -43.92 11.51 1.87
CA VAL A 54 -45.26 10.92 1.80
C VAL A 54 -45.32 9.72 2.73
N GLY A 55 -46.13 9.82 3.79
CA GLY A 55 -46.16 8.81 4.86
C GLY A 55 -44.79 8.69 5.51
N ASP A 56 -44.27 7.46 5.56
CA ASP A 56 -42.97 7.13 6.19
C ASP A 56 -41.80 7.14 5.20
N THR A 57 -41.97 7.71 3.99
CA THR A 57 -40.92 7.74 2.95
C THR A 57 -40.65 9.16 2.49
N THR A 58 -39.37 9.52 2.49
CA THR A 58 -38.86 10.74 1.90
C THR A 58 -38.05 10.43 0.65
N THR A 59 -38.51 10.96 -0.47
CA THR A 59 -37.90 10.82 -1.77
C THR A 59 -37.12 12.08 -2.10
N LEU A 60 -35.84 11.90 -2.43
CA LEU A 60 -34.93 12.93 -2.93
C LEU A 60 -34.73 12.69 -4.43
N LYS A 61 -35.06 13.69 -5.26
CA LYS A 61 -34.86 13.59 -6.73
C LYS A 61 -33.71 14.47 -7.19
N ASP A 62 -33.05 14.04 -8.26
CA ASP A 62 -31.93 14.73 -8.91
C ASP A 62 -30.82 15.05 -7.90
N VAL A 63 -30.43 14.03 -7.11
CA VAL A 63 -29.39 14.16 -6.10
C VAL A 63 -28.05 14.30 -6.80
N THR A 64 -27.37 15.41 -6.54
CA THR A 64 -26.06 15.70 -7.13
C THR A 64 -25.04 15.93 -6.03
N THR A 65 -23.91 15.23 -6.11
CA THR A 65 -22.73 15.46 -5.27
C THR A 65 -21.62 16.04 -6.13
N THR A 66 -21.05 17.16 -5.72
CA THR A 66 -19.90 17.80 -6.38
C THR A 66 -18.73 17.90 -5.43
N PHE A 67 -17.53 17.64 -5.93
CA PHE A 67 -16.28 17.82 -5.22
C PHE A 67 -15.29 18.57 -6.12
N ALA A 68 -14.52 19.48 -5.54
CA ALA A 68 -13.48 20.19 -6.26
C ALA A 68 -12.27 20.40 -5.34
N LEU A 69 -11.10 19.97 -5.81
CA LEU A 69 -9.83 20.15 -5.15
C LEU A 69 -8.88 20.92 -6.07
N LYS A 70 -8.39 22.05 -5.59
CA LYS A 70 -7.28 22.77 -6.24
C LYS A 70 -5.99 22.52 -5.47
N ASN A 71 -4.95 22.07 -6.16
CA ASN A 71 -3.61 21.95 -5.59
C ASN A 71 -2.54 22.37 -6.60
N ALA A 72 -1.29 22.46 -6.15
CA ALA A 72 -0.18 22.97 -6.97
C ALA A 72 0.13 22.11 -8.22
N ASN A 73 -0.35 20.86 -8.27
CA ASN A 73 -0.01 19.90 -9.33
C ASN A 73 -1.16 19.70 -10.33
N ALA A 74 -2.41 19.69 -9.84
CA ALA A 74 -3.60 19.54 -10.65
C ALA A 74 -4.84 20.08 -9.95
N ASP A 75 -5.78 20.60 -10.73
CA ASP A 75 -7.16 20.86 -10.34
C ASP A 75 -7.98 19.60 -10.64
N VAL A 76 -8.68 19.07 -9.64
CA VAL A 76 -9.55 17.89 -9.77
C VAL A 76 -10.98 18.32 -9.46
N SER A 77 -11.92 17.94 -10.32
CA SER A 77 -13.34 18.11 -10.09
C SER A 77 -14.09 16.81 -10.34
N MET A 78 -15.13 16.57 -9.57
CA MET A 78 -15.94 15.36 -9.65
C MET A 78 -17.41 15.73 -9.45
N LYS A 79 -18.29 15.08 -10.21
CA LYS A 79 -19.73 15.19 -10.08
C LYS A 79 -20.35 13.80 -10.14
N ALA A 80 -21.13 13.44 -9.13
CA ALA A 80 -21.97 12.26 -9.15
C ALA A 80 -23.44 12.66 -9.18
N ALA A 81 -24.25 11.98 -9.99
CA ALA A 81 -25.68 12.23 -10.14
C ALA A 81 -26.49 10.94 -9.94
N ILE A 82 -27.48 11.02 -9.05
CA ILE A 82 -28.43 9.95 -8.72
C ILE A 82 -29.82 10.50 -8.97
N ALA A 83 -30.62 9.82 -9.81
CA ALA A 83 -31.93 10.32 -10.19
C ALA A 83 -32.92 10.33 -9.01
N GLU A 84 -32.87 9.31 -8.15
CA GLU A 84 -33.76 9.23 -6.99
C GLU A 84 -33.12 8.45 -5.83
N ILE A 85 -33.33 8.94 -4.61
CA ILE A 85 -33.00 8.25 -3.35
C ILE A 85 -34.26 8.25 -2.48
N ASP A 86 -34.66 7.08 -2.03
CA ASP A 86 -35.74 6.89 -1.08
C ASP A 86 -35.18 6.56 0.31
N LEU A 87 -35.62 7.35 1.28
CA LEU A 87 -35.34 7.18 2.70
C LEU A 87 -36.66 6.77 3.38
N ARG A 88 -36.79 5.51 3.74
CA ARG A 88 -38.00 4.97 4.37
C ARG A 88 -37.77 4.65 5.84
N ASP A 89 -38.53 5.32 6.70
CA ASP A 89 -38.58 5.03 8.13
C ASP A 89 -39.36 3.72 8.34
N LEU A 90 -38.80 2.76 9.08
CA LEU A 90 -39.42 1.44 9.32
C LEU A 90 -40.25 1.38 10.62
N GLY A 91 -40.30 2.48 11.38
CA GLY A 91 -41.11 2.61 12.59
C GLY A 91 -40.54 1.96 13.85
N ASP A 92 -39.40 1.27 13.73
CA ASP A 92 -38.65 0.66 14.83
C ASP A 92 -37.34 1.42 15.17
N GLY A 93 -37.19 2.63 14.61
CA GLY A 93 -35.99 3.45 14.74
C GLY A 93 -34.92 3.16 13.67
N THR A 94 -35.22 2.33 12.67
CA THR A 94 -34.34 2.07 11.52
C THR A 94 -34.82 2.79 10.26
N VAL A 95 -33.87 3.13 9.39
CA VAL A 95 -34.12 3.76 8.09
C VAL A 95 -33.58 2.86 6.99
N LYS A 96 -34.46 2.50 6.05
CA LYS A 96 -34.08 1.82 4.82
C LYS A 96 -33.75 2.85 3.75
N ILE A 97 -32.57 2.73 3.16
CA ILE A 97 -32.08 3.58 2.07
C ILE A 97 -32.08 2.75 0.79
N THR A 98 -32.77 3.25 -0.23
CA THR A 98 -32.74 2.70 -1.59
C THR A 98 -32.51 3.82 -2.59
N SER A 99 -31.93 3.53 -3.75
CA SER A 99 -31.71 4.53 -4.80
C SER A 99 -31.95 3.94 -6.17
N THR A 100 -32.01 4.81 -7.19
CA THR A 100 -32.13 4.38 -8.58
C THR A 100 -31.01 3.41 -8.97
N SER A 101 -31.32 2.53 -9.92
CA SER A 101 -30.40 1.50 -10.39
C SER A 101 -29.19 2.01 -11.17
N THR A 102 -29.03 3.33 -11.34
CA THR A 102 -27.92 3.93 -12.09
C THR A 102 -27.45 5.22 -11.45
N ILE A 103 -26.14 5.39 -11.39
CA ILE A 103 -25.42 6.56 -10.89
C ILE A 103 -24.38 6.93 -11.95
N ASN A 104 -24.43 8.17 -12.42
CA ASN A 104 -23.45 8.70 -13.37
C ASN A 104 -22.41 9.51 -12.61
N ILE A 105 -21.15 9.32 -12.94
CA ILE A 105 -20.01 9.89 -12.23
C ILE A 105 -19.06 10.47 -13.27
N ASP A 106 -18.87 11.77 -13.24
CA ASP A 106 -17.96 12.49 -14.13
C ASP A 106 -16.82 13.08 -13.30
N GLU A 107 -15.59 12.72 -13.64
CA GLU A 107 -14.37 13.27 -13.06
C GLU A 107 -13.59 14.03 -14.15
N SER A 108 -13.06 15.20 -13.80
CA SER A 108 -12.21 16.00 -14.67
C SER A 108 -10.96 16.44 -13.92
N ILE A 109 -9.81 16.09 -14.48
CA ILE A 109 -8.48 16.39 -13.95
C ILE A 109 -7.80 17.36 -14.91
N THR A 110 -7.47 18.55 -14.44
CA THR A 110 -6.69 19.54 -15.19
C THR A 110 -5.29 19.66 -14.58
N SER A 111 -4.27 19.28 -15.34
CA SER A 111 -2.88 19.42 -14.90
C SER A 111 -2.45 20.89 -14.76
N ALA A 112 -1.37 21.16 -14.04
CA ALA A 112 -0.78 22.51 -13.95
C ALA A 112 -0.40 23.13 -15.32
N LYS A 113 -0.27 22.31 -16.39
CA LYS A 113 -0.01 22.75 -17.76
C LYS A 113 -1.29 23.06 -18.55
N GLY A 114 -2.47 22.89 -17.95
CA GLY A 114 -3.77 23.09 -18.60
C GLY A 114 -4.26 21.90 -19.43
N GLU A 115 -3.56 20.76 -19.41
CA GLU A 115 -4.03 19.54 -20.08
C GLU A 115 -5.13 18.87 -19.24
N THR A 116 -6.26 18.56 -19.87
CA THR A 116 -7.41 17.93 -19.23
C THR A 116 -7.46 16.43 -19.47
N THR A 117 -7.99 15.70 -18.49
CA THR A 117 -8.37 14.30 -18.58
C THR A 117 -9.74 14.15 -17.96
N ASP A 118 -10.71 13.73 -18.76
CA ASP A 118 -12.10 13.57 -18.36
C ASP A 118 -12.46 12.08 -18.35
N ILE A 119 -13.06 11.63 -17.26
CA ILE A 119 -13.40 10.24 -16.99
C ILE A 119 -14.89 10.19 -16.62
N SER A 120 -15.69 9.49 -17.40
CA SER A 120 -17.09 9.23 -17.10
C SER A 120 -17.26 7.76 -16.71
N LEU A 121 -17.81 7.51 -15.52
CA LEU A 121 -18.15 6.20 -15.02
C LEU A 121 -19.66 6.07 -14.83
N LYS A 122 -20.17 4.88 -15.08
CA LYS A 122 -21.57 4.52 -14.85
C LYS A 122 -21.62 3.37 -13.87
N ALA A 123 -22.10 3.65 -12.65
CA ALA A 123 -22.40 2.63 -11.67
C ALA A 123 -23.87 2.20 -11.81
N THR A 124 -24.12 0.91 -11.74
CA THR A 124 -25.46 0.31 -11.77
C THR A 124 -25.62 -0.64 -10.60
N GLN A 125 -26.84 -0.76 -10.09
CA GLN A 125 -27.14 -1.67 -8.98
C GLN A 125 -28.50 -2.34 -9.17
N ASP A 126 -28.60 -3.58 -8.73
CA ASP A 126 -29.84 -4.35 -8.63
C ASP A 126 -30.08 -4.80 -7.18
N GLY A 127 -31.30 -4.62 -6.69
CA GLY A 127 -31.69 -5.03 -5.33
C GLY A 127 -30.95 -4.30 -4.19
N GLY A 128 -30.23 -3.22 -4.48
CA GLY A 128 -29.44 -2.47 -3.49
C GLY A 128 -30.29 -1.93 -2.34
N SER A 129 -29.91 -2.26 -1.11
CA SER A 129 -30.56 -1.80 0.11
C SER A 129 -29.55 -1.63 1.23
N ILE A 130 -29.64 -0.51 1.94
CA ILE A 130 -28.89 -0.26 3.17
C ILE A 130 -29.89 -0.04 4.30
N ILE A 131 -29.69 -0.71 5.43
CA ILE A 131 -30.46 -0.51 6.65
C ILE A 131 -29.51 0.03 7.72
N ALA A 132 -29.79 1.23 8.21
CA ALA A 132 -29.11 1.82 9.36
C ALA A 132 -29.95 1.61 10.62
N SER A 133 -29.31 1.16 11.70
CA SER A 133 -29.95 0.87 12.98
C SER A 133 -29.03 1.21 14.15
N GLY A 134 -29.58 1.38 15.35
CA GLY A 134 -28.80 1.61 16.58
C GLY A 134 -28.98 3.00 17.19
N SER A 135 -27.99 3.42 17.97
CA SER A 135 -27.98 4.67 18.71
C SER A 135 -26.88 5.63 18.21
N GLU A 136 -26.84 6.87 18.72
CA GLU A 136 -25.86 7.88 18.26
C GLU A 136 -24.41 7.44 18.40
N ASP A 137 -24.13 6.67 19.45
CA ASP A 137 -22.79 6.19 19.80
C ASP A 137 -22.57 4.71 19.44
N ASP A 138 -23.55 4.02 18.87
CA ASP A 138 -23.44 2.60 18.47
C ASP A 138 -24.37 2.34 17.28
N ILE A 139 -23.84 2.45 16.06
CA ILE A 139 -24.59 2.34 14.81
C ILE A 139 -24.20 1.06 14.08
N THR A 140 -25.20 0.33 13.61
CA THR A 140 -25.03 -0.83 12.74
C THR A 140 -25.65 -0.57 11.37
N TYR A 141 -24.85 -0.72 10.33
CA TYR A 141 -25.27 -0.73 8.93
C TYR A 141 -25.28 -2.16 8.41
N THR A 142 -26.35 -2.53 7.73
CA THR A 142 -26.42 -3.76 6.93
C THR A 142 -26.71 -3.37 5.49
N SER A 143 -25.90 -3.88 4.58
CA SER A 143 -25.99 -3.57 3.15
C SER A 143 -26.13 -4.87 2.37
N ALA A 144 -27.03 -4.89 1.40
CA ALA A 144 -27.17 -6.00 0.47
C ALA A 144 -27.45 -5.49 -0.94
N ALA A 145 -26.93 -6.19 -1.94
CA ALA A 145 -27.25 -5.97 -3.35
C ALA A 145 -27.08 -7.28 -4.13
N ASN A 146 -27.99 -7.53 -5.09
CA ASN A 146 -27.86 -8.68 -5.98
C ASN A 146 -26.68 -8.49 -6.92
N GLU A 147 -26.54 -7.28 -7.46
CA GLU A 147 -25.48 -6.90 -8.37
C GLU A 147 -25.13 -5.43 -8.20
N VAL A 148 -23.84 -5.10 -8.26
CA VAL A 148 -23.32 -3.74 -8.38
C VAL A 148 -22.25 -3.76 -9.47
N ALA A 149 -22.44 -2.99 -10.54
CA ALA A 149 -21.47 -2.90 -11.63
C ALA A 149 -21.04 -1.46 -11.86
N VAL A 150 -19.73 -1.22 -11.93
CA VAL A 150 -19.14 0.08 -12.30
C VAL A 150 -18.46 -0.09 -13.65
N ALA A 151 -18.95 0.62 -14.65
CA ALA A 151 -18.38 0.64 -15.99
C ALA A 151 -17.74 2.00 -16.31
N LEU A 152 -16.64 1.98 -17.06
CA LEU A 152 -16.13 3.15 -17.75
C LEU A 152 -17.08 3.46 -18.92
N ASP A 153 -17.72 4.62 -18.86
CA ASP A 153 -18.67 5.12 -19.87
C ASP A 153 -17.95 5.99 -20.91
N GLY A 154 -16.86 6.68 -20.51
CA GLY A 154 -16.01 7.44 -21.40
C GLY A 154 -14.67 7.84 -20.78
N LEU A 155 -13.63 7.98 -21.61
CA LEU A 155 -12.33 8.52 -21.23
C LEU A 155 -11.83 9.44 -22.34
N THR A 156 -11.56 10.69 -22.01
CA THR A 156 -11.03 11.69 -22.95
C THR A 156 -9.76 12.29 -22.37
N VAL A 157 -8.68 12.32 -23.15
CA VAL A 157 -7.38 12.89 -22.77
C VAL A 157 -7.02 14.00 -23.75
N LYS A 158 -6.83 15.22 -23.25
CA LYS A 158 -6.57 16.42 -24.09
C LYS A 158 -7.66 16.66 -25.16
N GLY A 159 -8.90 16.28 -24.86
CA GLY A 159 -10.04 16.38 -25.77
C GLY A 159 -10.12 15.26 -26.82
N GLU A 160 -9.24 14.26 -26.77
CA GLU A 160 -9.30 13.09 -27.65
C GLU A 160 -9.84 11.87 -26.90
N ASP A 161 -10.84 11.20 -27.48
CA ASP A 161 -11.43 9.99 -26.89
C ASP A 161 -10.47 8.82 -26.97
N ILE A 162 -10.27 8.17 -25.83
CA ILE A 162 -9.45 6.97 -25.69
C ILE A 162 -10.39 5.75 -25.70
N PRO A 163 -10.34 4.87 -26.72
CA PRO A 163 -11.25 3.75 -26.84
C PRO A 163 -10.81 2.61 -25.93
N VAL A 164 -11.14 2.77 -24.65
CA VAL A 164 -10.99 1.79 -23.60
C VAL A 164 -12.33 1.61 -22.91
N ASP A 165 -12.71 0.36 -22.69
CA ASP A 165 -13.88 -0.01 -21.91
C ASP A 165 -13.38 -0.79 -20.68
N GLY A 166 -13.98 -0.51 -19.53
CA GLY A 166 -13.69 -1.20 -18.28
C GLY A 166 -14.99 -1.48 -17.55
N THR A 167 -15.12 -2.62 -16.89
CA THR A 167 -16.26 -2.92 -16.02
C THR A 167 -15.79 -3.77 -14.86
N VAL A 168 -16.25 -3.42 -13.67
CA VAL A 168 -16.12 -4.23 -12.46
C VAL A 168 -17.53 -4.53 -11.96
N THR A 169 -17.86 -5.82 -11.84
CA THR A 169 -19.17 -6.29 -11.39
C THR A 169 -19.01 -7.11 -10.11
N LEU A 170 -19.77 -6.76 -9.08
CA LEU A 170 -19.91 -7.50 -7.83
C LEU A 170 -21.29 -8.14 -7.82
N SER A 171 -21.37 -9.43 -7.51
CA SER A 171 -22.64 -10.18 -7.41
C SER A 171 -22.81 -10.75 -6.00
N GLY A 172 -24.02 -10.70 -5.46
CA GLY A 172 -24.36 -11.25 -4.15
C GLY A 172 -23.68 -10.53 -2.97
N LEU A 173 -23.64 -9.20 -3.00
CA LEU A 173 -23.06 -8.40 -1.92
C LEU A 173 -23.93 -8.51 -0.67
N ASN A 174 -23.31 -8.88 0.44
CA ASN A 174 -23.89 -8.79 1.78
C ASN A 174 -22.81 -8.25 2.72
N ALA A 175 -23.12 -7.22 3.49
CA ALA A 175 -22.17 -6.57 4.38
C ALA A 175 -22.83 -6.10 5.65
N LYS A 176 -22.07 -6.13 6.74
CA LYS A 176 -22.43 -5.57 8.03
C LYS A 176 -21.26 -4.74 8.55
N GLN A 177 -21.57 -3.56 9.05
CA GLN A 177 -20.60 -2.65 9.64
C GLN A 177 -21.17 -2.08 10.93
N GLU A 178 -20.41 -2.18 12.02
CA GLU A 178 -20.75 -1.57 13.30
C GLU A 178 -19.74 -0.48 13.63
N MET A 179 -20.21 0.67 14.08
CA MET A 179 -19.41 1.80 14.51
C MET A 179 -19.83 2.20 15.92
N LYS A 180 -18.86 2.27 16.83
CA LYS A 180 -19.07 2.63 18.23
C LYS A 180 -18.23 3.85 18.58
N THR A 181 -18.87 4.90 19.03
CA THR A 181 -18.23 6.13 19.51
C THR A 181 -18.14 6.08 21.02
N ALA A 182 -16.93 6.14 21.57
CA ALA A 182 -16.73 6.20 23.01
C ALA A 182 -16.92 7.62 23.55
N ALA A 183 -17.02 7.76 24.88
CA ALA A 183 -17.20 9.06 25.53
C ALA A 183 -16.03 10.04 25.28
N ASP A 184 -14.83 9.51 25.03
CA ASP A 184 -13.65 10.29 24.62
C ASP A 184 -13.62 10.60 23.12
N GLN A 185 -14.74 10.34 22.42
CA GLN A 185 -14.96 10.51 20.99
C GLN A 185 -14.15 9.56 20.09
N SER A 186 -13.42 8.58 20.65
CA SER A 186 -12.75 7.56 19.85
C SER A 186 -13.78 6.66 19.15
N VAL A 187 -13.48 6.23 17.93
CA VAL A 187 -14.40 5.42 17.12
C VAL A 187 -13.83 4.02 16.95
N THR A 188 -14.55 3.01 17.41
CA THR A 188 -14.28 1.61 17.11
C THR A 188 -15.17 1.14 15.99
N MET A 189 -14.60 0.52 14.97
CA MET A 189 -15.31 0.01 13.82
C MET A 189 -15.10 -1.49 13.72
N THR A 190 -16.16 -2.24 13.47
CA THR A 190 -16.10 -3.64 13.04
C THR A 190 -16.84 -3.78 11.73
N GLN A 191 -16.35 -4.63 10.84
CA GLN A 191 -16.96 -4.84 9.54
C GLN A 191 -16.79 -6.30 9.11
N GLU A 192 -17.79 -6.84 8.45
CA GLU A 192 -17.75 -8.15 7.81
C GLU A 192 -18.62 -8.12 6.57
N GLY A 193 -18.29 -8.95 5.59
CA GLY A 193 -19.11 -9.07 4.40
C GLY A 193 -18.65 -10.15 3.46
N THR A 194 -19.54 -10.49 2.54
CA THR A 194 -19.35 -11.48 1.50
C THR A 194 -19.81 -10.94 0.16
N VAL A 195 -19.15 -11.38 -0.91
CA VAL A 195 -19.54 -11.17 -2.30
C VAL A 195 -19.41 -12.54 -2.98
N ASP A 196 -20.47 -13.01 -3.61
CA ASP A 196 -20.48 -14.32 -4.27
C ASP A 196 -19.47 -14.37 -5.41
N SER A 197 -19.38 -13.29 -6.19
CA SER A 197 -18.36 -13.14 -7.21
C SER A 197 -18.01 -11.70 -7.54
N ILE A 198 -16.75 -11.46 -7.88
CA ILE A 198 -16.28 -10.23 -8.52
C ILE A 198 -15.82 -10.58 -9.94
N ALA A 199 -16.30 -9.87 -10.94
CA ALA A 199 -15.85 -9.96 -12.32
C ALA A 199 -15.22 -8.63 -12.75
N LEU A 200 -14.11 -8.70 -13.47
CA LEU A 200 -13.44 -7.54 -14.06
C LEU A 200 -13.30 -7.78 -15.56
N VAL A 201 -13.56 -6.76 -16.35
CA VAL A 201 -13.33 -6.76 -17.80
C VAL A 201 -12.70 -5.42 -18.14
N ALA A 202 -11.59 -5.43 -18.86
CA ALA A 202 -10.96 -4.24 -19.40
C ALA A 202 -10.49 -4.54 -20.81
N LYS A 203 -10.87 -3.72 -21.78
CA LYS A 203 -10.47 -3.88 -23.18
C LYS A 203 -10.16 -2.52 -23.77
N GLY A 204 -9.18 -2.45 -24.65
CA GLY A 204 -8.84 -1.18 -25.29
C GLY A 204 -8.08 -1.36 -26.58
N LYS A 205 -8.06 -0.29 -27.37
CA LYS A 205 -7.32 -0.22 -28.64
C LYS A 205 -6.48 1.05 -28.68
N ASP A 206 -5.24 0.94 -29.11
CA ASP A 206 -4.39 2.07 -29.40
C ASP A 206 -4.66 2.53 -30.85
N THR A 207 -5.23 3.73 -30.98
CA THR A 207 -5.54 4.37 -32.27
C THR A 207 -4.33 5.09 -32.89
N GLY A 208 -3.27 5.37 -32.11
CA GLY A 208 -2.07 6.06 -32.55
C GLY A 208 -0.92 5.14 -32.96
N ASN A 209 -0.84 3.93 -32.39
CA ASN A 209 0.29 3.01 -32.58
C ASN A 209 -0.12 1.67 -33.22
N LYS A 210 -0.35 1.68 -34.54
CA LYS A 210 -0.48 0.48 -35.40
C LYS A 210 -1.59 -0.52 -34.98
N GLY A 211 -2.64 -0.07 -34.31
CA GLY A 211 -3.80 -0.92 -34.00
C GLY A 211 -3.53 -1.98 -32.92
N ALA A 212 -2.62 -1.70 -31.99
CA ALA A 212 -2.45 -2.54 -30.81
C ALA A 212 -3.77 -2.63 -30.01
N SER A 213 -4.06 -3.79 -29.42
CA SER A 213 -5.24 -3.99 -28.61
C SER A 213 -4.93 -4.86 -27.40
N PHE A 214 -5.68 -4.64 -26.32
CA PHE A 214 -5.62 -5.48 -25.15
C PHE A 214 -7.02 -5.86 -24.69
N GLU A 215 -7.12 -7.02 -24.04
CA GLU A 215 -8.31 -7.50 -23.35
C GLU A 215 -7.86 -8.24 -22.10
N ALA A 216 -8.34 -7.82 -20.95
CA ALA A 216 -8.09 -8.44 -19.67
C ALA A 216 -9.42 -8.76 -18.98
N THR A 217 -9.53 -9.96 -18.43
CA THR A 217 -10.69 -10.40 -17.66
C THR A 217 -10.23 -11.00 -16.34
N GLY A 218 -10.89 -10.67 -15.24
CA GLY A 218 -10.65 -11.23 -13.92
C GLY A 218 -11.93 -11.80 -13.34
N SER A 219 -11.82 -12.86 -12.54
CA SER A 219 -12.93 -13.35 -11.71
C SER A 219 -12.40 -13.79 -10.35
N PHE A 220 -13.18 -13.52 -9.31
CA PHE A 220 -12.94 -13.96 -7.94
C PHE A 220 -14.25 -14.50 -7.39
N ALA A 221 -14.28 -15.75 -6.96
CA ALA A 221 -15.46 -16.35 -6.32
C ALA A 221 -15.36 -16.28 -4.80
N LYS A 222 -16.51 -16.26 -4.12
CA LYS A 222 -16.64 -16.36 -2.65
C LYS A 222 -15.69 -15.43 -1.92
N VAL A 223 -15.76 -14.15 -2.26
CA VAL A 223 -14.95 -13.12 -1.59
C VAL A 223 -15.57 -12.85 -0.23
N ALA A 224 -14.79 -12.91 0.83
CA ALA A 224 -15.25 -12.56 2.17
C ALA A 224 -14.20 -11.69 2.84
N TYR A 225 -14.65 -10.66 3.56
CA TYR A 225 -13.79 -9.78 4.33
C TYR A 225 -14.30 -9.64 5.75
N SER A 226 -13.37 -9.39 6.67
CA SER A 226 -13.67 -9.03 8.05
C SER A 226 -12.61 -8.07 8.55
N GLY A 227 -12.96 -7.14 9.42
CA GLY A 227 -12.00 -6.25 10.03
C GLY A 227 -12.54 -5.57 11.27
N SER A 228 -11.61 -5.08 12.07
CA SER A 228 -11.90 -4.30 13.26
C SER A 228 -10.78 -3.31 13.52
N GLY A 229 -11.10 -2.11 14.01
CA GLY A 229 -10.09 -1.14 14.38
C GLY A 229 -10.63 -0.04 15.26
N THR A 230 -9.73 0.71 15.86
CA THR A 230 -10.04 1.87 16.69
C THR A 230 -9.29 3.08 16.15
N VAL A 231 -10.02 4.17 15.93
CA VAL A 231 -9.49 5.48 15.56
C VAL A 231 -9.60 6.40 16.77
N PRO A 232 -8.49 6.74 17.44
CA PRO A 232 -8.51 7.65 18.57
C PRO A 232 -8.72 9.10 18.11
N VAL A 233 -9.20 9.94 19.02
CA VAL A 233 -9.28 11.39 18.76
C VAL A 233 -7.93 12.03 19.03
N THR A 234 -7.32 12.60 17.99
CA THR A 234 -6.08 13.35 18.10
C THR A 234 -6.22 14.71 17.40
N GLN A 235 -5.52 15.73 17.89
CA GLN A 235 -5.49 17.06 17.25
C GLN A 235 -4.64 17.08 15.97
N ALA A 236 -3.92 15.99 15.69
CA ALA A 236 -3.00 15.84 14.57
C ALA A 236 -3.40 14.60 13.74
N THR A 237 -4.50 14.72 13.00
CA THR A 237 -4.96 13.69 12.04
C THR A 237 -3.93 13.41 10.94
N ASP A 238 -2.94 14.28 10.81
CA ASP A 238 -1.86 14.19 9.83
C ASP A 238 -0.59 13.51 10.41
N ASP A 239 -0.55 13.24 11.72
CA ASP A 239 0.55 12.54 12.40
C ASP A 239 0.14 11.12 12.80
N PHE A 240 0.42 10.20 11.88
CA PHE A 240 0.09 8.79 12.06
C PHE A 240 0.83 8.14 13.24
N ALA A 241 2.04 8.59 13.56
CA ALA A 241 2.78 8.06 14.70
C ALA A 241 2.10 8.46 16.02
N ALA A 242 1.60 9.70 16.11
CA ALA A 242 0.80 10.14 17.24
C ALA A 242 -0.51 9.34 17.38
N MET A 243 -1.16 8.98 16.26
CA MET A 243 -2.35 8.12 16.29
C MET A 243 -2.06 6.72 16.84
N LEU A 244 -0.96 6.09 16.44
CA LEU A 244 -0.53 4.79 16.98
C LEU A 244 -0.29 4.87 18.50
N VAL A 245 0.38 5.92 18.96
CA VAL A 245 0.58 6.16 20.41
C VAL A 245 -0.74 6.40 21.12
N ALA A 246 -1.68 7.09 20.49
CA ALA A 246 -3.02 7.37 21.01
C ALA A 246 -3.96 6.15 21.01
N GLY A 247 -3.50 4.98 20.54
CA GLY A 247 -4.27 3.74 20.59
C GLY A 247 -4.93 3.34 19.27
N PHE A 248 -4.45 3.85 18.14
CA PHE A 248 -4.92 3.37 16.83
C PHE A 248 -4.65 1.87 16.70
N THR A 249 -5.68 1.15 16.25
CA THR A 249 -5.59 -0.27 15.88
C THR A 249 -6.32 -0.51 14.58
N SER A 250 -5.84 -1.47 13.81
CA SER A 250 -6.48 -1.94 12.59
C SER A 250 -6.19 -3.42 12.40
N ASN A 251 -7.21 -4.22 12.15
CA ASN A 251 -7.13 -5.63 11.82
C ASN A 251 -8.04 -5.88 10.63
N GLY A 252 -7.55 -6.60 9.64
CA GLY A 252 -8.25 -6.88 8.41
C GLY A 252 -7.88 -8.26 7.90
N LYS A 253 -8.88 -8.98 7.42
CA LYS A 253 -8.74 -10.25 6.72
C LYS A 253 -9.62 -10.21 5.48
N LEU A 254 -9.05 -10.61 4.35
CA LEU A 254 -9.72 -10.79 3.08
C LEU A 254 -9.45 -12.20 2.60
N THR A 255 -10.48 -12.91 2.17
CA THR A 255 -10.38 -14.25 1.61
C THR A 255 -11.11 -14.29 0.28
N THR A 256 -10.59 -15.12 -0.62
CA THR A 256 -11.20 -15.41 -1.91
C THR A 256 -11.16 -16.93 -2.12
N GLY A 257 -12.21 -17.46 -2.73
CA GLY A 257 -12.20 -18.80 -3.31
C GLY A 257 -11.49 -18.81 -4.66
N PRO A 258 -11.91 -19.67 -5.61
CA PRO A 258 -11.26 -19.75 -6.91
C PRO A 258 -11.22 -18.40 -7.61
N SER A 259 -10.05 -18.06 -8.16
CA SER A 259 -9.84 -16.86 -8.94
C SER A 259 -9.21 -17.18 -10.28
N SER A 260 -9.49 -16.35 -11.28
CA SER A 260 -8.90 -16.44 -12.61
C SER A 260 -8.62 -15.05 -13.14
N PHE A 261 -7.49 -14.86 -13.77
CA PHE A 261 -7.16 -13.67 -14.54
C PHE A 261 -6.66 -14.09 -15.90
N SER A 262 -7.04 -13.37 -16.93
CA SER A 262 -6.60 -13.55 -18.31
C SER A 262 -6.29 -12.18 -18.89
N ALA A 263 -5.16 -12.04 -19.56
CA ALA A 263 -4.79 -10.85 -20.30
C ALA A 263 -4.27 -11.26 -21.68
N ASN A 264 -4.83 -10.66 -22.72
CA ASN A 264 -4.45 -10.85 -24.10
C ASN A 264 -4.00 -9.50 -24.66
N PHE A 265 -2.87 -9.50 -25.35
CA PHE A 265 -2.34 -8.35 -26.06
C PHE A 265 -2.10 -8.75 -27.52
N LYS A 266 -2.46 -7.87 -28.45
CA LYS A 266 -2.21 -8.05 -29.88
C LYS A 266 -1.60 -6.78 -30.46
N GLN A 267 -0.55 -6.93 -31.26
CA GLN A 267 0.06 -5.86 -32.03
C GLN A 267 0.54 -6.40 -33.37
N ASP A 268 0.07 -5.81 -34.46
CA ASP A 268 0.24 -6.35 -35.82
C ASP A 268 -0.22 -7.84 -35.89
N ASP A 269 0.62 -8.75 -36.41
CA ASP A 269 0.37 -10.20 -36.45
C ASP A 269 0.86 -10.94 -35.19
N LYS A 270 1.30 -10.22 -34.15
CA LYS A 270 1.86 -10.83 -32.93
C LYS A 270 0.86 -10.78 -31.77
N ALA A 271 0.77 -11.88 -31.03
CA ALA A 271 -0.06 -12.00 -29.85
C ALA A 271 0.75 -12.47 -28.63
N SER A 272 0.37 -11.92 -27.47
CA SER A 272 0.79 -12.38 -26.17
C SER A 272 -0.44 -12.64 -25.33
N ALA A 273 -0.47 -13.74 -24.60
CA ALA A 273 -1.55 -14.11 -23.70
C ALA A 273 -0.97 -14.58 -22.37
N MET A 274 -1.61 -14.20 -21.28
CA MET A 274 -1.28 -14.63 -19.94
C MET A 274 -2.56 -15.02 -19.23
N THR A 275 -2.60 -16.20 -18.64
CA THR A 275 -3.68 -16.59 -17.74
C THR A 275 -3.10 -17.01 -16.40
N SER A 276 -3.68 -16.55 -15.30
CA SER A 276 -3.33 -17.02 -13.95
C SER A 276 -4.59 -17.43 -13.20
N SER A 277 -4.46 -18.40 -12.30
CA SER A 277 -5.54 -18.82 -11.41
C SER A 277 -5.02 -19.17 -10.03
N SER A 278 -5.90 -19.13 -9.04
CA SER A 278 -5.69 -19.71 -7.71
C SER A 278 -6.96 -20.42 -7.24
N ASP A 279 -6.83 -21.42 -6.37
CA ASP A 279 -7.97 -22.10 -5.74
C ASP A 279 -8.53 -21.27 -4.57
N SER A 280 -7.65 -20.57 -3.86
CA SER A 280 -8.01 -19.67 -2.77
C SER A 280 -6.86 -18.73 -2.44
N THR A 281 -7.18 -17.52 -1.98
CA THR A 281 -6.20 -16.58 -1.44
C THR A 281 -6.72 -15.96 -0.15
N GLU A 282 -5.87 -15.88 0.87
CA GLU A 282 -6.08 -15.16 2.12
C GLU A 282 -5.06 -14.03 2.25
N LEU A 283 -5.53 -12.83 2.56
CA LEU A 283 -4.74 -11.65 2.90
C LEU A 283 -5.11 -11.23 4.32
N THR A 284 -4.11 -11.03 5.17
CA THR A 284 -4.26 -10.53 6.53
C THR A 284 -3.39 -9.30 6.73
N VAL A 285 -3.96 -8.25 7.32
CA VAL A 285 -3.23 -7.05 7.71
C VAL A 285 -3.62 -6.74 9.15
N SER A 286 -2.64 -6.56 10.02
CA SER A 286 -2.89 -6.03 11.37
C SER A 286 -1.87 -4.96 11.70
N MET A 287 -2.30 -3.97 12.47
CA MET A 287 -1.47 -2.87 12.90
C MET A 287 -1.96 -2.38 14.26
N ASP A 288 -1.03 -2.25 15.19
CA ASP A 288 -1.25 -1.58 16.47
C ASP A 288 -0.01 -0.78 16.86
N LYS A 289 0.01 -0.20 18.05
CA LYS A 289 1.16 0.58 18.55
C LYS A 289 2.49 -0.17 18.56
N SER A 290 2.49 -1.50 18.48
CA SER A 290 3.66 -2.36 18.68
C SER A 290 4.13 -3.03 17.41
N HIS A 291 3.22 -3.54 16.58
CA HIS A 291 3.56 -4.32 15.40
C HIS A 291 2.68 -3.95 14.18
N LEU A 292 3.28 -4.13 13.01
CA LEU A 292 2.61 -4.25 11.72
C LEU A 292 2.77 -5.70 11.25
N GLN A 293 1.65 -6.36 10.95
CA GLN A 293 1.63 -7.67 10.31
C GLN A 293 1.02 -7.57 8.91
N TYR A 294 1.65 -8.22 7.95
CA TYR A 294 1.14 -8.39 6.61
C TYR A 294 1.35 -9.85 6.19
N GLY A 295 0.28 -10.53 5.83
CA GLY A 295 0.29 -11.94 5.45
C GLY A 295 -0.50 -12.16 4.18
N VAL A 296 0.05 -12.95 3.26
CA VAL A 296 -0.63 -13.43 2.06
C VAL A 296 -0.40 -14.92 1.96
N ASP A 297 -1.45 -15.71 1.77
CA ASP A 297 -1.39 -17.15 1.52
C ASP A 297 -2.27 -17.46 0.31
N SER A 298 -1.72 -18.12 -0.71
CA SER A 298 -2.43 -18.47 -1.93
C SER A 298 -2.18 -19.92 -2.28
N LYS A 299 -3.23 -20.65 -2.64
CA LYS A 299 -3.18 -22.10 -2.92
C LYS A 299 -3.61 -22.41 -4.34
N GLY A 300 -3.06 -23.50 -4.88
CA GLY A 300 -3.44 -24.03 -6.20
C GLY A 300 -3.19 -23.01 -7.31
N ILE A 301 -1.99 -22.41 -7.33
CA ILE A 301 -1.66 -21.35 -8.27
C ILE A 301 -1.22 -21.96 -9.59
N ALA A 302 -1.79 -21.48 -10.68
CA ALA A 302 -1.33 -21.79 -12.03
C ALA A 302 -1.13 -20.51 -12.83
N LEU A 303 -0.08 -20.47 -13.63
CA LEU A 303 0.24 -19.38 -14.54
C LEU A 303 0.60 -19.98 -15.90
N ASN A 304 -0.06 -19.53 -16.95
CA ASN A 304 0.28 -19.83 -18.34
C ASN A 304 0.63 -18.52 -19.04
N ILE A 305 1.77 -18.52 -19.72
CA ILE A 305 2.22 -17.40 -20.56
C ILE A 305 2.46 -17.94 -21.96
N LYS A 306 1.89 -17.26 -22.95
CA LYS A 306 2.09 -17.48 -24.38
C LYS A 306 2.54 -16.17 -24.99
N ASP A 307 3.63 -16.18 -25.73
CA ASP A 307 4.11 -15.01 -26.45
C ASP A 307 4.87 -15.49 -27.67
N ASP A 308 4.56 -14.92 -28.84
CA ASP A 308 5.16 -15.33 -30.11
C ASP A 308 6.69 -15.12 -30.17
N LYS A 309 7.25 -14.34 -29.24
CA LYS A 309 8.71 -14.13 -29.11
C LYS A 309 9.39 -15.16 -28.22
N LEU A 310 8.63 -16.00 -27.51
CA LEU A 310 9.23 -17.02 -26.64
C LEU A 310 9.83 -18.15 -27.48
N PRO A 311 10.96 -18.73 -27.02
CA PRO A 311 11.58 -19.88 -27.69
C PRO A 311 10.76 -21.18 -27.56
N VAL A 312 9.71 -21.18 -26.73
CA VAL A 312 8.77 -22.28 -26.49
C VAL A 312 7.33 -21.83 -26.72
N PRO A 313 6.42 -22.75 -27.09
CA PRO A 313 5.01 -22.42 -27.35
C PRO A 313 4.28 -21.79 -26.15
N SER A 314 4.61 -22.24 -24.94
CA SER A 314 4.09 -21.67 -23.69
C SER A 314 4.98 -21.96 -22.50
N ILE A 315 4.87 -21.12 -21.47
CA ILE A 315 5.40 -21.36 -20.14
C ILE A 315 4.21 -21.65 -19.23
N ASP A 316 4.13 -22.87 -18.73
CA ASP A 316 3.20 -23.26 -17.68
C ASP A 316 3.96 -23.36 -16.36
N LEU A 317 3.51 -22.63 -15.36
CA LEU A 317 4.03 -22.68 -13.99
C LEU A 317 2.88 -23.06 -13.06
N LYS A 318 3.14 -24.00 -12.16
CA LYS A 318 2.21 -24.37 -11.09
C LYS A 318 2.91 -24.29 -9.74
N LEU A 319 2.19 -23.83 -8.73
CA LEU A 319 2.60 -23.79 -7.33
C LEU A 319 1.45 -24.34 -6.49
N ALA A 320 1.74 -25.28 -5.61
CA ALA A 320 0.76 -25.79 -4.66
C ALA A 320 0.35 -24.71 -3.66
N GLU A 321 1.32 -23.93 -3.18
CA GLU A 321 1.11 -22.82 -2.25
C GLU A 321 2.17 -21.73 -2.45
N SER A 322 1.77 -20.48 -2.35
CA SER A 322 2.65 -19.32 -2.20
C SER A 322 2.22 -18.55 -0.96
N ALA A 323 3.10 -18.44 0.02
CA ALA A 323 2.82 -17.70 1.24
C ALA A 323 3.92 -16.68 1.54
N PHE A 324 3.52 -15.53 2.05
CA PHE A 324 4.38 -14.45 2.51
C PHE A 324 3.85 -13.97 3.85
N ASN A 325 4.72 -13.82 4.85
CA ASN A 325 4.36 -13.24 6.13
C ASN A 325 5.45 -12.27 6.57
N LEU A 326 5.04 -11.08 6.99
CA LEU A 326 5.92 -10.05 7.51
C LEU A 326 5.33 -9.53 8.82
N THR A 327 6.08 -9.65 9.90
CA THR A 327 5.79 -9.02 11.19
C THR A 327 6.92 -8.06 11.50
N MET A 328 6.62 -6.77 11.58
CA MET A 328 7.59 -5.72 11.88
C MET A 328 7.19 -4.94 13.13
N PRO A 329 8.12 -4.72 14.09
CA PRO A 329 7.87 -3.79 15.17
C PRO A 329 7.86 -2.36 14.63
N ILE A 330 6.87 -1.54 15.05
CA ILE A 330 6.71 -0.16 14.55
C ILE A 330 6.86 0.91 15.64
N ALA A 331 7.11 0.49 16.88
CA ALA A 331 7.46 1.39 17.98
C ALA A 331 8.84 1.07 18.54
N LYS A 332 9.46 2.08 19.15
CA LYS A 332 10.67 1.89 19.95
C LYS A 332 10.32 1.11 21.21
N SER A 333 11.11 0.08 21.54
CA SER A 333 11.01 -0.66 22.79
C SER A 333 12.40 -0.85 23.40
N ASP A 334 12.47 -0.81 24.74
CA ASP A 334 13.67 -1.17 25.48
C ASP A 334 13.81 -2.70 25.65
N THR A 335 12.76 -3.45 25.28
CA THR A 335 12.75 -4.92 25.26
C THR A 335 12.71 -5.45 23.83
N PRO A 336 13.40 -6.57 23.52
CA PRO A 336 13.42 -7.13 22.18
C PRO A 336 12.00 -7.50 21.70
N GLN A 337 11.59 -6.97 20.55
CA GLN A 337 10.30 -7.23 19.93
C GLN A 337 10.40 -8.28 18.83
N ASP A 338 9.27 -8.90 18.53
CA ASP A 338 9.20 -9.96 17.53
C ASP A 338 9.29 -9.35 16.12
N LEU A 339 10.17 -9.92 15.32
CA LEU A 339 10.35 -9.65 13.90
C LEU A 339 10.28 -10.99 13.17
N ALA A 340 9.47 -11.08 12.12
CA ALA A 340 9.40 -12.26 11.29
C ALA A 340 9.26 -11.89 9.81
N LEU A 341 9.96 -12.61 8.95
CA LEU A 341 9.82 -12.60 7.50
C LEU A 341 9.80 -14.06 7.04
N MET A 342 8.66 -14.49 6.51
CA MET A 342 8.50 -15.79 5.90
C MET A 342 8.13 -15.64 4.43
N THR A 343 8.77 -16.41 3.56
CA THR A 343 8.38 -16.60 2.17
C THR A 343 8.43 -18.09 1.86
N LYS A 344 7.32 -18.63 1.36
CA LYS A 344 7.16 -20.03 0.97
C LYS A 344 6.65 -20.08 -0.46
N LEU A 345 7.35 -20.83 -1.30
CA LEU A 345 6.93 -21.24 -2.64
C LEU A 345 6.98 -22.76 -2.64
N ASP A 346 5.82 -23.41 -2.57
CA ASP A 346 5.71 -24.85 -2.42
C ASP A 346 5.19 -25.52 -3.67
N GLY A 347 5.82 -26.63 -4.06
CA GLY A 347 5.42 -27.42 -5.22
C GLY A 347 5.55 -26.68 -6.55
N LEU A 348 6.59 -25.85 -6.71
CA LEU A 348 6.90 -25.17 -7.97
C LEU A 348 7.21 -26.20 -9.06
N SER A 349 6.44 -26.19 -10.13
CA SER A 349 6.67 -27.01 -11.31
C SER A 349 6.47 -26.21 -12.58
N VAL A 350 7.18 -26.61 -13.63
CA VAL A 350 7.08 -26.02 -14.98
C VAL A 350 6.86 -27.10 -16.03
N ASN A 351 6.28 -26.75 -17.19
CA ASN A 351 6.08 -27.70 -18.29
C ASN A 351 7.39 -28.29 -18.84
N ASP A 352 7.28 -29.48 -19.42
CA ASP A 352 8.42 -30.25 -19.95
C ASP A 352 9.21 -29.52 -21.05
N GLU A 353 8.56 -28.65 -21.82
CA GLU A 353 9.19 -27.87 -22.89
C GLU A 353 10.17 -26.86 -22.32
N VAL A 354 9.81 -26.19 -21.22
CA VAL A 354 10.72 -25.29 -20.49
C VAL A 354 11.86 -26.08 -19.88
N TRP A 355 11.58 -27.24 -19.28
CA TRP A 355 12.61 -28.14 -18.78
C TRP A 355 13.56 -28.63 -19.87
N ALA A 356 13.08 -28.90 -21.08
CA ALA A 356 13.90 -29.36 -22.19
C ALA A 356 14.90 -28.30 -22.67
N MET A 357 14.64 -27.02 -22.44
CA MET A 357 15.61 -25.94 -22.72
C MET A 357 16.74 -25.88 -21.69
N ILE A 358 16.42 -26.14 -20.40
CA ILE A 358 17.36 -26.01 -19.29
C ILE A 358 18.19 -27.29 -19.12
N ASP A 359 17.53 -28.45 -19.19
CA ASP A 359 18.13 -29.77 -19.08
C ASP A 359 17.48 -30.76 -20.07
N PRO A 360 17.91 -30.72 -21.36
CA PRO A 360 17.45 -31.65 -22.38
C PRO A 360 17.83 -33.10 -22.06
N THR A 361 18.91 -33.30 -21.30
CA THR A 361 19.44 -34.63 -20.95
C THR A 361 18.69 -35.33 -19.81
N LYS A 362 17.79 -34.62 -19.10
CA LYS A 362 17.10 -35.11 -17.90
C LYS A 362 18.05 -35.57 -16.80
N ALA A 363 19.18 -34.88 -16.67
CA ALA A 363 20.15 -35.09 -15.60
C ALA A 363 19.64 -34.60 -14.23
N LEU A 364 18.73 -33.61 -14.21
CA LEU A 364 18.14 -33.02 -13.02
C LEU A 364 16.77 -33.66 -12.70
N PRO A 365 16.45 -33.88 -11.41
CA PRO A 365 15.08 -34.24 -10.99
C PRO A 365 14.09 -33.15 -11.40
N ARG A 366 12.96 -33.55 -11.97
CA ARG A 366 11.85 -32.65 -12.36
C ARG A 366 10.71 -32.64 -11.34
N ASP A 367 10.97 -33.15 -10.13
CA ASP A 367 10.01 -33.12 -9.03
C ASP A 367 9.71 -31.66 -8.63
N PRO A 368 8.47 -31.36 -8.18
CA PRO A 368 8.12 -30.01 -7.75
C PRO A 368 9.08 -29.49 -6.66
N ALA A 369 9.61 -28.29 -6.87
CA ALA A 369 10.57 -27.66 -5.97
C ALA A 369 9.87 -26.84 -4.87
N THR A 370 10.43 -26.87 -3.66
CA THR A 370 9.94 -26.06 -2.54
C THR A 370 11.05 -25.15 -2.03
N LEU A 371 10.77 -23.85 -1.94
CA LEU A 371 11.62 -22.84 -1.33
C LEU A 371 10.90 -22.27 -0.11
N ILE A 372 11.54 -22.36 1.05
CA ILE A 372 11.08 -21.73 2.28
C ILE A 372 12.22 -20.89 2.82
N VAL A 373 11.98 -19.59 2.95
CA VAL A 373 12.83 -18.64 3.66
C VAL A 373 12.04 -18.22 4.90
N ASP A 374 12.49 -18.65 6.07
CA ASP A 374 11.86 -18.31 7.36
C ASP A 374 12.92 -17.65 8.24
N LEU A 375 12.77 -16.34 8.41
CA LEU A 375 13.62 -15.49 9.23
C LEU A 375 12.78 -14.95 10.37
N SER A 376 12.97 -15.50 11.57
CA SER A 376 12.35 -14.98 12.79
C SER A 376 13.41 -14.63 13.83
N GLY A 377 13.20 -13.54 14.58
CA GLY A 377 14.17 -13.06 15.56
C GLY A 377 13.70 -11.86 16.37
N LYS A 378 14.62 -11.32 17.19
CA LYS A 378 14.41 -10.10 17.98
C LYS A 378 15.58 -9.12 17.76
N GLY A 379 15.33 -7.85 17.41
CA GLY A 379 16.38 -6.89 16.95
C GLY A 379 16.58 -5.64 17.84
N ASN A 380 17.79 -5.05 17.83
CA ASN A 380 18.16 -3.78 18.48
C ASN A 380 19.24 -3.03 17.66
N TRP A 381 18.83 -2.09 16.80
CA TRP A 381 19.64 -1.44 15.74
C TRP A 381 21.08 -1.02 16.12
N LEU A 382 21.30 -0.34 17.24
CA LEU A 382 22.66 0.13 17.61
C LEU A 382 23.59 -0.98 18.11
N PHE A 383 23.02 -2.03 18.70
CA PHE A 383 23.78 -3.21 19.07
C PHE A 383 24.11 -4.09 17.87
N ASP A 384 23.38 -3.95 16.77
CA ASP A 384 23.68 -4.65 15.53
C ASP A 384 24.86 -4.00 14.78
N LEU A 385 25.06 -2.67 14.93
CA LEU A 385 26.26 -1.97 14.44
C LEU A 385 27.53 -2.27 15.26
N PHE A 386 27.40 -2.37 16.58
CA PHE A 386 28.51 -2.68 17.49
C PHE A 386 28.17 -3.83 18.45
N PRO A 387 28.17 -5.08 17.98
CA PRO A 387 27.77 -6.25 18.79
C PRO A 387 28.58 -6.41 20.08
N ILE A 388 29.84 -5.98 20.06
CA ILE A 388 30.72 -6.01 21.22
C ILE A 388 30.18 -5.13 22.36
N LEU A 389 29.54 -3.99 22.05
CA LEU A 389 28.93 -3.11 23.06
C LEU A 389 27.70 -3.77 23.70
N LYS A 390 26.98 -4.64 22.97
CA LYS A 390 25.87 -5.43 23.53
C LYS A 390 26.35 -6.37 24.62
N SER A 391 27.43 -7.10 24.35
CA SER A 391 28.03 -8.03 25.30
C SER A 391 28.59 -7.36 26.55
N ARG A 392 28.84 -6.05 26.49
CA ARG A 392 29.47 -5.23 27.53
C ARG A 392 28.60 -4.08 28.02
N GLN A 393 27.29 -4.15 27.80
CA GLN A 393 26.36 -3.04 28.10
C GLN A 393 26.35 -2.61 29.57
N THR A 394 26.69 -3.51 30.50
CA THR A 394 26.78 -3.23 31.94
C THR A 394 28.19 -2.87 32.41
N GLN A 395 29.18 -2.98 31.52
CA GLN A 395 30.58 -2.72 31.83
C GLN A 395 30.86 -1.21 31.82
N ALA A 396 31.61 -0.73 32.82
CA ALA A 396 31.99 0.68 32.88
C ALA A 396 32.90 1.05 31.71
N ALA A 397 32.56 2.13 30.98
CA ALA A 397 33.25 2.56 29.76
C ALA A 397 34.78 2.67 29.90
N ARG A 398 35.28 3.14 31.06
CA ARG A 398 36.71 3.25 31.37
C ARG A 398 37.49 1.92 31.34
N THR A 399 36.79 0.79 31.39
CA THR A 399 37.37 -0.56 31.43
C THR A 399 37.30 -1.27 30.07
N LEU A 400 36.72 -0.64 29.06
CA LEU A 400 36.73 -1.11 27.69
C LEU A 400 38.12 -0.91 27.07
N SER A 401 38.49 -1.75 26.10
CA SER A 401 39.72 -1.52 25.30
C SER A 401 39.60 -0.24 24.47
N GLY A 402 40.72 0.33 24.02
CA GLY A 402 40.71 1.58 23.25
C GLY A 402 39.77 1.55 22.04
N GLY A 403 39.77 0.44 21.27
CA GLY A 403 38.86 0.26 20.15
C GLY A 403 37.37 0.18 20.53
N GLU A 404 37.07 -0.43 21.66
CA GLU A 404 35.70 -0.49 22.17
C GLU A 404 35.23 0.86 22.73
N GLN A 405 36.12 1.65 23.32
CA GLN A 405 35.83 3.02 23.72
C GLN A 405 35.53 3.90 22.50
N GLN A 406 36.24 3.69 21.40
CA GLN A 406 36.02 4.40 20.14
C GLN A 406 34.68 4.03 19.50
N MET A 407 34.35 2.74 19.43
CA MET A 407 33.03 2.27 18.99
C MET A 407 31.91 2.84 19.89
N LEU A 408 32.12 2.88 21.21
CA LEU A 408 31.17 3.48 22.15
C LEU A 408 31.00 4.99 21.91
N ALA A 409 32.07 5.71 21.60
CA ALA A 409 32.01 7.13 21.29
C ALA A 409 31.20 7.40 20.00
N ILE A 410 31.40 6.58 18.96
CA ILE A 410 30.64 6.65 17.71
C ILE A 410 29.17 6.28 17.95
N ALA A 411 28.90 5.18 18.65
CA ALA A 411 27.54 4.78 19.02
C ALA A 411 26.79 5.89 19.78
N ARG A 412 27.47 6.55 20.72
CA ARG A 412 26.93 7.71 21.46
C ARG A 412 26.63 8.89 20.54
N ALA A 413 27.51 9.19 19.58
CA ALA A 413 27.26 10.26 18.61
C ALA A 413 26.04 9.96 17.73
N LEU A 414 25.89 8.71 17.27
CA LEU A 414 24.75 8.27 16.46
C LEU A 414 23.42 8.33 17.22
N MET A 415 23.42 8.10 18.54
CA MET A 415 22.22 8.25 19.36
C MET A 415 21.63 9.67 19.33
N MET A 416 22.42 10.69 18.97
CA MET A 416 21.95 12.08 18.84
C MET A 416 21.23 12.35 17.51
N LYS A 417 21.13 11.37 16.60
CA LYS A 417 20.59 11.51 15.24
C LYS A 417 21.22 12.69 14.47
N PRO A 418 22.56 12.72 14.33
CA PRO A 418 23.23 13.83 13.67
C PRO A 418 22.94 13.80 12.16
N LYS A 419 22.80 14.97 11.55
CA LYS A 419 22.78 15.10 10.08
C LYS A 419 24.19 15.05 9.47
N LEU A 420 25.20 15.38 10.27
CA LEU A 420 26.62 15.35 9.91
C LEU A 420 27.40 14.69 11.05
N LEU A 421 28.06 13.58 10.75
CA LEU A 421 28.98 12.89 11.65
C LEU A 421 30.41 13.23 11.24
N ILE A 422 31.17 13.84 12.14
CA ILE A 422 32.59 14.12 11.94
C ILE A 422 33.39 13.07 12.70
N LEU A 423 34.25 12.35 12.00
CA LEU A 423 35.16 11.36 12.56
C LEU A 423 36.59 11.86 12.37
N ASP A 424 37.27 12.11 13.47
CA ASP A 424 38.65 12.60 13.48
C ASP A 424 39.58 11.46 13.89
N GLU A 425 40.39 10.99 12.94
CA GLU A 425 41.32 9.87 13.05
C GLU A 425 40.75 8.63 13.77
N PRO A 426 39.60 8.09 13.31
CA PRO A 426 38.92 7.02 14.02
C PRO A 426 39.70 5.68 14.04
N THR A 427 40.76 5.54 13.24
CA THR A 427 41.57 4.32 13.17
C THR A 427 42.86 4.34 14.00
N LEU A 428 43.22 5.50 14.57
CA LEU A 428 44.50 5.67 15.23
C LEU A 428 44.66 4.73 16.44
N GLY A 429 45.71 3.91 16.42
CA GLY A 429 46.05 2.99 17.52
C GLY A 429 45.11 1.79 17.66
N LEU A 430 44.27 1.51 16.67
CA LEU A 430 43.35 0.37 16.70
C LEU A 430 43.99 -0.92 16.18
N ALA A 431 43.61 -2.04 16.79
CA ALA A 431 43.99 -3.37 16.31
C ALA A 431 43.26 -3.68 14.98
N PRO A 432 43.85 -4.49 14.07
CA PRO A 432 43.26 -4.80 12.77
C PRO A 432 41.82 -5.30 12.81
N VAL A 433 41.48 -6.13 13.80
CA VAL A 433 40.12 -6.67 14.00
C VAL A 433 39.10 -5.56 14.28
N ILE A 434 39.51 -4.49 14.96
CA ILE A 434 38.63 -3.34 15.23
C ILE A 434 38.47 -2.46 13.99
N LEU A 435 39.52 -2.33 13.17
CA LEU A 435 39.43 -1.62 11.89
C LEU A 435 38.40 -2.26 10.96
N GLU A 436 38.38 -3.58 10.89
CA GLU A 436 37.39 -4.33 10.10
C GLU A 436 35.95 -4.11 10.61
N GLN A 437 35.76 -4.11 11.93
CA GLN A 437 34.46 -3.82 12.54
C GLN A 437 34.00 -2.39 12.27
N LEU A 438 34.90 -1.42 12.38
CA LEU A 438 34.61 -0.02 12.08
C LEU A 438 34.29 0.17 10.60
N SER A 439 35.04 -0.48 9.70
CA SER A 439 34.82 -0.49 8.26
C SER A 439 33.41 -0.97 7.92
N LYS A 440 32.99 -2.10 8.49
CA LYS A 440 31.64 -2.66 8.30
C LYS A 440 30.55 -1.75 8.87
N ALA A 441 30.78 -1.13 10.03
CA ALA A 441 29.83 -0.20 10.63
C ALA A 441 29.65 1.05 9.75
N MET A 442 30.74 1.59 9.19
CA MET A 442 30.71 2.72 8.26
C MET A 442 29.96 2.40 6.96
N GLU A 443 30.17 1.21 6.41
CA GLU A 443 29.45 0.73 5.23
C GLU A 443 27.94 0.57 5.51
N THR A 444 27.61 -0.03 6.67
CA THR A 444 26.20 -0.18 7.09
C THR A 444 25.54 1.19 7.29
N LEU A 445 26.22 2.15 7.92
CA LEU A 445 25.72 3.52 8.09
C LEU A 445 25.46 4.20 6.73
N ARG A 446 26.39 4.08 5.79
CA ARG A 446 26.25 4.62 4.44
C ARG A 446 25.07 4.03 3.68
N GLN A 447 24.80 2.73 3.83
CA GLN A 447 23.72 2.03 3.12
C GLN A 447 22.34 2.22 3.76
N THR A 448 22.29 2.42 5.08
CA THR A 448 21.02 2.37 5.83
C THR A 448 20.55 3.72 6.35
N THR A 449 21.35 4.77 6.23
CA THR A 449 21.02 6.10 6.75
C THR A 449 21.34 7.22 5.76
N ASP A 450 20.73 8.38 5.98
CA ASP A 450 20.96 9.63 5.25
C ASP A 450 22.02 10.53 5.93
N ILE A 451 22.80 9.98 6.87
CA ILE A 451 23.81 10.74 7.62
C ILE A 451 25.01 11.04 6.72
N THR A 452 25.35 12.32 6.56
CA THR A 452 26.61 12.72 5.92
C THR A 452 27.77 12.44 6.86
N VAL A 453 28.83 11.79 6.37
CA VAL A 453 30.05 11.55 7.16
C VAL A 453 31.22 12.37 6.60
N LEU A 454 31.88 13.12 7.47
CA LEU A 454 33.17 13.76 7.19
C LEU A 454 34.25 13.00 7.96
N LEU A 455 35.09 12.28 7.21
CA LEU A 455 36.16 11.44 7.76
C LEU A 455 37.51 12.13 7.57
N GLY A 456 38.14 12.53 8.68
CA GLY A 456 39.55 12.90 8.73
C GLY A 456 40.39 11.67 9.04
N GLU A 457 41.29 11.30 8.13
CA GLU A 457 42.12 10.10 8.30
C GLU A 457 43.53 10.29 7.75
N GLN A 458 44.49 9.66 8.42
CA GLN A 458 45.85 9.49 7.91
C GLN A 458 46.02 8.12 7.25
N ASN A 459 45.18 7.14 7.61
CA ASN A 459 45.20 5.82 6.99
C ASN A 459 44.43 5.83 5.66
N VAL A 460 45.14 6.15 4.58
CA VAL A 460 44.59 6.22 3.23
C VAL A 460 43.97 4.90 2.78
N THR A 461 44.56 3.77 3.15
CA THR A 461 44.06 2.44 2.79
C THR A 461 42.69 2.15 3.41
N PHE A 462 42.43 2.68 4.62
CA PHE A 462 41.11 2.60 5.25
C PHE A 462 40.13 3.63 4.69
N ALA A 463 40.58 4.87 4.42
CA ALA A 463 39.69 5.95 4.03
C ALA A 463 39.11 5.79 2.61
N LEU A 464 39.93 5.36 1.64
CA LEU A 464 39.53 5.32 0.23
C LEU A 464 38.30 4.44 -0.06
N PRO A 465 38.16 3.21 0.48
CA PRO A 465 36.98 2.37 0.25
C PRO A 465 35.66 2.97 0.76
N HIS A 466 35.73 3.93 1.69
CA HIS A 466 34.58 4.51 2.37
C HIS A 466 34.21 5.92 1.88
N ALA A 467 35.04 6.52 1.01
CA ALA A 467 34.85 7.89 0.56
C ALA A 467 34.09 7.95 -0.77
N ASP A 468 33.18 8.91 -0.89
CA ASP A 468 32.60 9.33 -2.19
C ASP A 468 33.45 10.41 -2.87
N ARG A 469 34.17 11.20 -2.07
CA ARG A 469 35.05 12.28 -2.50
C ARG A 469 36.21 12.40 -1.52
N VAL A 470 37.41 12.65 -2.03
CA VAL A 470 38.64 12.67 -1.26
C VAL A 470 39.32 14.03 -1.41
N TYR A 471 39.78 14.58 -0.29
CA TYR A 471 40.55 15.82 -0.22
C TYR A 471 41.91 15.50 0.40
N VAL A 472 43.00 15.84 -0.28
CA VAL A 472 44.35 15.78 0.28
C VAL A 472 44.72 17.16 0.77
N ILE A 473 45.05 17.27 2.06
CA ILE A 473 45.44 18.52 2.71
C ILE A 473 46.92 18.47 3.07
N GLU A 474 47.70 19.41 2.56
CA GLU A 474 49.09 19.63 2.94
C GLU A 474 49.32 21.10 3.32
N HIS A 475 50.07 21.35 4.39
CA HIS A 475 50.40 22.71 4.85
C HIS A 475 49.16 23.63 4.92
N SER A 476 48.05 23.09 5.40
CA SER A 476 46.74 23.76 5.53
C SER A 476 46.11 24.19 4.20
N ARG A 477 46.44 23.52 3.09
CA ARG A 477 45.84 23.76 1.77
C ARG A 477 45.39 22.44 1.15
N VAL A 478 44.26 22.47 0.45
CA VAL A 478 43.85 21.34 -0.40
C VAL A 478 44.77 21.31 -1.61
N VAL A 479 45.58 20.26 -1.74
CA VAL A 479 46.52 20.08 -2.84
C VAL A 479 45.99 19.15 -3.92
N TRP A 480 45.01 18.31 -3.59
CA TRP A 480 44.34 17.41 -4.52
C TRP A 480 42.91 17.12 -4.05
N GLU A 481 42.00 16.97 -5.02
CA GLU A 481 40.59 16.67 -4.78
C GLU A 481 40.00 15.92 -5.97
N SER A 482 39.44 14.73 -5.73
CA SER A 482 38.73 13.96 -6.76
C SER A 482 37.91 12.82 -6.14
N ASP A 483 37.31 11.99 -7.00
CA ASP A 483 36.77 10.68 -6.61
C ASP A 483 37.90 9.70 -6.24
N PRO A 484 37.65 8.72 -5.35
CA PRO A 484 38.69 7.81 -4.87
C PRO A 484 39.31 6.92 -5.95
N GLY A 485 38.61 6.67 -7.07
CA GLY A 485 39.09 5.80 -8.15
C GLY A 485 40.31 6.35 -8.87
N ARG A 486 40.50 7.68 -8.85
CA ARG A 486 41.61 8.38 -9.49
C ARG A 486 42.80 8.61 -8.56
N PHE A 487 42.63 8.31 -7.27
CA PHE A 487 43.65 8.59 -6.26
C PHE A 487 44.97 7.87 -6.54
N ALA A 488 44.92 6.57 -6.86
CA ALA A 488 46.12 5.76 -7.06
C ALA A 488 46.99 6.25 -8.23
N GLU A 489 46.38 6.72 -9.32
CA GLU A 489 47.07 7.18 -10.51
C GLU A 489 47.56 8.64 -10.39
N GLU A 490 46.77 9.51 -9.76
CA GLU A 490 47.03 10.95 -9.76
C GLU A 490 47.75 11.47 -8.50
N ALA A 491 47.57 10.81 -7.35
CA ALA A 491 48.12 11.24 -6.06
C ALA A 491 48.81 10.12 -5.25
N GLY A 492 48.61 8.85 -5.62
CA GLY A 492 48.99 7.69 -4.80
C GLY A 492 50.48 7.54 -4.51
N ALA A 493 51.35 8.05 -5.39
CA ALA A 493 52.81 7.90 -5.27
C ALA A 493 53.43 8.47 -3.98
N GLY A 494 52.70 9.31 -3.23
CA GLY A 494 53.14 9.87 -1.94
C GLY A 494 52.37 9.38 -0.70
N TYR A 495 51.28 8.62 -0.84
CA TYR A 495 50.35 8.33 0.27
C TYR A 495 49.79 6.89 0.34
N LEU A 496 50.01 6.07 -0.70
CA LEU A 496 49.75 4.62 -0.70
C LEU A 496 51.08 3.88 -0.50
#